data_AF-A0A915ZGL9-F1
#
_entry.id   AF-A0A915ZGL9-F1
#
_cell.length_a   1.000
_cell.length_b   1.000
_cell.length_c   1.000
_cell.angle_alpha   90.00
_cell.angle_beta   90.00
_cell.angle_gamma   90.00
#
_symmetry.space_group_name_H-M   'P 1'
#
loop_
_entity.id
_entity.type
_entity.pdbx_description
1 polymer ?
#
loop_
_entity_poly.entity_id
_entity_poly.type
_entity_poly.pdbx_seq_one_letter_code
_entity_poly.pdbx_strand_id
1 'polypeptide(L)'
;MANRFVSSTKETILEFQNASRNINTDKSNNVWMSLFIKFREARGYSIEIIELDNKTLSDQLEQFLVEIRQSNGHEYKASSLYTGFCALAQGISEIFEKIRVVNLFDISQFKSLHKTLDGRIKSIADQGKNNRKQSDPLEIDEIKFILNSPVTKTDTSKASWIIEMDDNEIKLELPKEKNHAGGIKDPYAVSGTSFIPPDTSESIYIY
;
A
#
# COMPACT_ATOMS: atom_id res chain seq x y z
N MET A 1 23.16 -23.39 -29.83
CA MET A 1 21.97 -22.88 -29.11
C MET A 1 22.47 -21.94 -28.02
N ALA A 2 21.97 -20.71 -27.95
CA ALA A 2 22.22 -19.85 -26.80
C ALA A 2 21.49 -20.44 -25.58
N ASN A 3 22.21 -20.69 -24.49
CA ASN A 3 21.60 -21.16 -23.25
C ASN A 3 20.93 -19.97 -22.55
N ARG A 4 19.65 -20.10 -22.22
CA ARG A 4 18.88 -19.06 -21.50
C ARG A 4 19.28 -18.92 -20.02
N PHE A 5 20.11 -19.83 -19.51
CA PHE A 5 20.59 -19.83 -18.13
C PHE A 5 22.10 -19.61 -18.09
N VAL A 6 22.52 -18.62 -17.31
CA VAL A 6 23.92 -18.37 -16.98
C VAL A 6 24.16 -18.92 -15.57
N SER A 7 25.28 -19.61 -15.39
CA SER A 7 25.69 -20.10 -14.06
C SER A 7 25.90 -18.92 -13.12
N SER A 8 25.27 -18.94 -11.95
CA SER A 8 25.46 -17.94 -10.90
C SER A 8 26.43 -18.43 -9.83
N THR A 9 27.11 -17.50 -9.16
CA THR A 9 27.89 -17.78 -7.95
C THR A 9 27.09 -17.43 -6.69
N LYS A 10 27.51 -17.96 -5.54
CA LYS A 10 26.94 -17.57 -4.24
C LYS A 10 27.10 -16.08 -3.97
N GLU A 11 28.18 -15.47 -4.43
CA GLU A 11 28.44 -14.03 -4.30
C GLU A 11 27.41 -13.21 -5.08
N THR A 12 27.15 -13.56 -6.34
CA THR A 12 26.14 -12.86 -7.15
C THR A 12 24.74 -13.00 -6.55
N ILE A 13 24.40 -14.17 -5.99
CA ILE A 13 23.13 -14.36 -5.27
C ILE A 13 23.06 -13.44 -4.04
N LEU A 14 24.15 -13.35 -3.27
CA LEU A 14 24.22 -12.52 -2.08
C LEU A 14 24.16 -11.02 -2.43
N GLU A 15 24.75 -10.60 -3.54
CA GLU A 15 24.61 -9.23 -4.06
C GLU A 15 23.15 -8.87 -4.32
N PHE A 16 22.38 -9.75 -4.97
CA PHE A 16 20.96 -9.52 -5.20
C PHE A 16 20.16 -9.52 -3.89
N GLN A 17 20.47 -10.41 -2.95
CA GLN A 17 19.85 -10.42 -1.62
C GLN A 17 20.10 -9.10 -0.88
N ASN A 18 21.33 -8.60 -0.90
CA ASN A 18 21.68 -7.32 -0.28
C ASN A 18 21.03 -6.12 -1.00
N ALA A 19 21.01 -6.12 -2.33
CA ALA A 19 20.38 -5.08 -3.14
C ALA A 19 18.86 -5.00 -2.94
N SER A 20 18.23 -6.10 -2.54
CA SER A 20 16.79 -6.14 -2.23
C SER A 20 16.42 -5.46 -0.91
N ARG A 21 17.37 -5.24 0.00
CA ARG A 21 17.11 -4.59 1.29
C ARG A 21 16.82 -3.10 1.07
N ASN A 22 15.61 -2.67 1.42
CA ASN A 22 15.20 -1.27 1.37
C ASN A 22 15.29 -0.64 2.76
N ILE A 23 16.19 0.34 2.91
CA ILE A 23 16.45 1.08 4.16
C ILE A 23 15.16 1.67 4.77
N ASN A 24 14.20 2.11 3.95
CA ASN A 24 12.94 2.67 4.44
C ASN A 24 12.04 1.58 5.03
N THR A 25 12.02 0.39 4.43
CA THR A 25 11.31 -0.77 4.95
C THR A 25 11.92 -1.23 6.27
N ASP A 26 13.25 -1.28 6.36
CA ASP A 26 13.96 -1.64 7.60
C ASP A 26 13.62 -0.69 8.76
N LYS A 27 13.54 0.62 8.49
CA LYS A 27 13.11 1.62 9.49
C LYS A 27 11.67 1.36 9.98
N SER A 28 10.73 1.12 9.07
CA SER A 28 9.35 0.80 9.44
C SER A 28 9.26 -0.50 10.25
N ASN A 29 10.02 -1.52 9.86
CA ASN A 29 10.08 -2.80 10.57
C ASN A 29 10.61 -2.62 11.99
N ASN A 30 11.69 -1.85 12.14
CA ASN A 30 12.25 -1.53 13.45
C ASN A 30 11.27 -0.78 14.35
N VAL A 31 10.43 0.10 13.79
CA VAL A 31 9.41 0.81 14.58
C VAL A 31 8.38 -0.17 15.16
N TRP A 32 7.80 -1.05 14.34
CA TRP A 32 6.78 -2.00 14.81
C TRP A 32 7.35 -3.04 15.76
N MET A 33 8.56 -3.54 15.49
CA MET A 33 9.26 -4.43 16.42
C MET A 33 9.55 -3.73 17.76
N SER A 34 10.03 -2.48 17.73
CA SER A 34 10.27 -1.71 18.95
C SER A 34 8.99 -1.48 19.76
N LEU A 35 7.85 -1.21 19.10
CA LEU A 35 6.56 -1.09 19.77
C LEU A 35 6.15 -2.41 20.42
N PHE A 36 6.35 -3.53 19.74
CA PHE A 36 6.05 -4.84 20.31
C PHE A 36 6.95 -5.17 21.52
N ILE A 37 8.25 -4.88 21.45
CA ILE A 37 9.16 -5.08 22.59
C ILE A 37 8.75 -4.21 23.78
N LYS A 38 8.44 -2.92 23.57
CA LYS A 38 7.94 -2.04 24.64
C LYS A 38 6.62 -2.52 25.24
N PHE A 39 5.73 -3.05 24.42
CA PHE A 39 4.50 -3.69 24.90
C PHE A 39 4.83 -4.88 25.81
N ARG A 40 5.79 -5.72 25.42
CA ARG A 40 6.19 -6.89 26.22
C ARG A 40 6.78 -6.48 27.56
N GLU A 41 7.62 -5.46 27.57
CA GLU A 41 8.18 -4.86 28.78
C GLU A 41 7.07 -4.32 29.70
N ALA A 42 6.11 -3.56 29.15
CA ALA A 42 4.98 -3.00 29.89
C ALA A 42 4.06 -4.07 30.49
N ARG A 43 3.96 -5.24 29.86
CA ARG A 43 3.18 -6.40 30.35
C ARG A 43 3.98 -7.33 31.27
N GLY A 44 5.27 -7.03 31.50
CA GLY A 44 6.12 -7.82 32.40
C GLY A 44 6.53 -9.18 31.82
N TYR A 45 6.56 -9.35 30.49
CA TYR A 45 7.05 -10.59 29.89
C TYR A 45 8.58 -10.67 30.01
N SER A 46 9.05 -11.56 30.88
CA SER A 46 10.48 -11.73 31.20
C SER A 46 11.23 -12.68 30.27
N ILE A 47 10.52 -13.60 29.61
CA ILE A 47 11.12 -14.57 28.68
C ILE A 47 11.55 -13.84 27.41
N GLU A 48 12.73 -14.12 26.87
CA GLU A 48 13.17 -13.50 25.62
C GLU A 48 12.26 -13.90 24.46
N ILE A 49 12.07 -13.00 23.49
CA ILE A 49 11.17 -13.27 22.35
C ILE A 49 11.57 -14.56 21.62
N ILE A 50 12.88 -14.82 21.54
CA ILE A 50 13.48 -15.93 20.81
C ILE A 50 13.24 -17.30 21.48
N GLU A 51 12.90 -17.29 22.76
CA GLU A 51 12.63 -18.50 23.55
C GLU A 51 11.14 -18.86 23.57
N LEU A 52 10.26 -17.97 23.09
CA LEU A 52 8.82 -18.24 23.05
C LEU A 52 8.51 -19.39 22.10
N ASP A 53 7.57 -20.25 22.45
CA ASP A 53 6.92 -21.15 21.49
C ASP A 53 5.92 -20.40 20.60
N ASN A 54 5.44 -21.03 19.51
CA ASN A 54 4.55 -20.38 18.56
C ASN A 54 3.20 -19.98 19.17
N LYS A 55 2.70 -20.72 20.17
CA LYS A 55 1.42 -20.44 20.82
C LYS A 55 1.54 -19.20 21.69
N THR A 56 2.55 -19.16 22.56
CA THR A 56 2.83 -18.01 23.45
C THR A 56 3.14 -16.76 22.63
N LEU A 57 3.89 -16.90 21.53
CA LEU A 57 4.12 -15.80 20.59
C LEU A 57 2.82 -15.30 19.97
N SER A 58 1.93 -16.20 19.52
CA SER A 58 0.61 -15.85 18.98
C SER A 58 -0.21 -15.08 20.01
N ASP A 59 -0.31 -15.59 21.24
CA ASP A 59 -1.08 -14.98 22.32
C ASP A 59 -0.60 -13.55 22.64
N GLN A 60 0.72 -13.33 22.67
CA GLN A 60 1.30 -12.00 22.91
C GLN A 60 1.04 -11.04 21.74
N LEU A 61 1.13 -11.51 20.49
CA LEU A 61 0.85 -10.71 19.29
C LEU A 61 -0.64 -10.35 19.18
N GLU A 62 -1.54 -11.27 19.54
CA GLU A 62 -2.97 -11.03 19.55
C GLU A 62 -3.34 -9.90 20.51
N GLN A 63 -2.81 -9.94 21.75
CA GLN A 63 -2.99 -8.86 22.73
C GLN A 63 -2.42 -7.54 22.19
N PHE A 64 -1.20 -7.58 21.65
CA PHE A 64 -0.56 -6.40 21.08
C PHE A 64 -1.42 -5.74 20.00
N LEU A 65 -1.94 -6.50 19.03
CA LEU A 65 -2.74 -5.98 17.92
C LEU A 65 -4.06 -5.34 18.39
N VAL A 66 -4.64 -5.84 19.48
CA VAL A 66 -5.87 -5.28 20.06
C VAL A 66 -5.57 -3.98 20.83
N GLU A 67 -4.44 -3.94 21.54
CA GLU A 67 -4.11 -2.86 22.48
C GLU A 67 -3.33 -1.71 21.87
N ILE A 68 -2.61 -1.94 20.77
CA ILE A 68 -1.75 -0.91 20.20
C ILE A 68 -2.55 0.31 19.77
N ARG A 69 -2.07 1.49 20.17
CA ARG A 69 -2.62 2.81 19.83
C ARG A 69 -1.48 3.71 19.39
N GLN A 70 -1.82 4.75 18.64
CA GLN A 70 -0.88 5.84 18.37
C GLN A 70 -0.48 6.53 19.68
N SER A 71 0.61 7.29 19.66
CA SER A 71 1.10 8.01 20.86
C SER A 71 0.10 9.02 21.43
N ASN A 72 -0.82 9.52 20.61
CA ASN A 72 -1.93 10.40 21.01
C ASN A 72 -3.16 9.63 21.53
N GLY A 73 -3.08 8.30 21.66
CA GLY A 73 -4.18 7.44 22.11
C GLY A 73 -5.20 7.06 21.03
N HIS A 74 -5.11 7.63 19.82
CA HIS A 74 -6.03 7.30 18.74
C HIS A 74 -5.73 5.95 18.08
N GLU A 75 -6.74 5.43 17.42
CA GLU A 75 -6.65 4.20 16.64
C GLU A 75 -5.75 4.37 15.41
N TYR A 76 -5.00 3.32 15.07
CA TYR A 76 -4.32 3.25 13.78
C TYR A 76 -5.32 3.09 12.65
N LYS A 77 -4.97 3.55 11.44
CA LYS A 77 -5.71 3.18 10.23
C LYS A 77 -5.59 1.66 10.02
N ALA A 78 -6.66 1.05 9.51
CA ALA A 78 -6.69 -0.38 9.14
C ALA A 78 -5.49 -0.80 8.27
N SER A 79 -5.16 -0.01 7.26
CA SER A 79 -4.00 -0.26 6.38
C SER A 79 -2.68 -0.20 7.13
N SER A 80 -2.49 0.80 8.00
CA SER A 80 -1.27 0.93 8.82
C SER A 80 -1.10 -0.25 9.78
N LEU A 81 -2.18 -0.74 10.38
CA LEU A 81 -2.13 -1.90 11.26
C LEU A 81 -1.74 -3.18 10.50
N TYR A 82 -2.28 -3.38 9.29
CA TYR A 82 -1.90 -4.51 8.44
C TYR A 82 -0.43 -4.42 7.99
N THR A 83 0.03 -3.25 7.55
CA THR A 83 1.45 -3.04 7.24
C THR A 83 2.34 -3.30 8.47
N GLY A 84 1.90 -2.90 9.66
CA GLY A 84 2.58 -3.21 10.91
C GLY A 84 2.66 -4.70 11.20
N PHE A 85 1.59 -5.45 10.93
CA PHE A 85 1.61 -6.91 11.05
C PHE A 85 2.62 -7.55 10.09
N CYS A 86 2.69 -7.10 8.83
CA CYS A 86 3.70 -7.60 7.88
C CYS A 86 5.13 -7.30 8.35
N ALA A 87 5.35 -6.11 8.90
CA ALA A 87 6.64 -5.71 9.49
C ALA A 87 7.03 -6.62 10.67
N LEU A 88 6.08 -6.95 11.56
CA LEU A 88 6.29 -7.89 12.66
C LEU A 88 6.59 -9.29 12.15
N ALA A 89 5.84 -9.77 11.15
CA ALA A 89 6.05 -11.09 10.56
C ALA A 89 7.46 -11.22 9.98
N GLN A 90 7.94 -10.19 9.30
CA GLN A 90 9.32 -10.14 8.82
C GLN A 90 10.32 -10.11 9.97
N GLY A 91 10.19 -9.17 10.92
CA GLY A 91 11.14 -9.02 12.03
C GLY A 91 11.22 -10.26 12.92
N ILE A 92 10.09 -10.94 13.15
CA ILE A 92 10.04 -12.21 13.87
C ILE A 92 10.74 -13.31 13.04
N SER A 93 10.43 -13.45 11.75
CA SER A 93 11.10 -14.43 10.91
C SER A 93 12.63 -14.26 10.92
N GLU A 94 13.12 -13.02 10.89
CA GLU A 94 14.54 -12.70 10.96
C GLU A 94 15.17 -13.05 12.32
N ILE A 95 14.49 -12.75 13.42
CA ILE A 95 14.96 -13.11 14.78
C ILE A 95 15.09 -14.63 14.95
N PHE A 96 14.12 -15.38 14.41
CA PHE A 96 14.07 -16.84 14.57
C PHE A 96 14.87 -17.61 13.52
N GLU A 97 15.39 -16.97 12.47
CA GLU A 97 16.00 -17.59 11.29
C GLU A 97 17.01 -18.70 11.62
N LYS A 98 17.84 -18.49 12.65
CA LYS A 98 18.91 -19.43 13.05
C LYS A 98 18.45 -20.55 14.00
N ILE A 99 17.20 -20.51 14.46
CA ILE A 99 16.69 -21.38 15.53
C ILE A 99 15.57 -22.26 14.99
N ARG A 100 14.56 -21.64 14.37
CA ARG A 100 13.45 -22.35 13.75
C ARG A 100 12.73 -21.48 12.74
N VAL A 101 12.03 -22.11 11.81
CA VAL A 101 11.17 -21.38 10.88
C VAL A 101 9.90 -20.93 11.60
N VAL A 102 9.72 -19.62 11.71
CA VAL A 102 8.47 -18.99 12.16
C VAL A 102 7.88 -18.19 11.01
N ASN A 103 6.74 -18.63 10.51
CA ASN A 103 6.00 -17.92 9.47
C ASN A 103 4.63 -17.50 10.02
N LEU A 104 4.47 -16.23 10.37
CA LEU A 104 3.20 -15.71 10.87
C LEU A 104 2.08 -15.74 9.81
N PHE A 105 2.40 -15.91 8.52
CA PHE A 105 1.40 -16.09 7.47
C PHE A 105 0.92 -17.53 7.34
N ASP A 106 1.49 -18.49 8.09
CA ASP A 106 0.95 -19.85 8.16
C ASP A 106 -0.35 -19.85 8.97
N ILE A 107 -1.47 -19.72 8.26
CA ILE A 107 -2.83 -19.70 8.84
C ILE A 107 -3.12 -20.99 9.63
N SER A 108 -2.50 -22.12 9.28
CA SER A 108 -2.72 -23.37 10.00
C SER A 108 -2.16 -23.32 11.42
N GLN A 109 -1.03 -22.62 11.61
CA GLN A 109 -0.37 -22.44 12.90
C GLN A 109 -0.91 -21.23 13.67
N PHE A 110 -1.18 -20.12 12.97
CA PHE A 110 -1.53 -18.83 13.57
C PHE A 110 -3.00 -18.44 13.34
N LYS A 111 -3.90 -19.42 13.32
CA LYS A 111 -5.31 -19.21 12.97
C LYS A 111 -6.02 -18.16 13.83
N SER A 112 -5.76 -18.15 15.14
CA SER A 112 -6.34 -17.18 16.08
C SER A 112 -5.81 -15.77 15.81
N LEU A 113 -4.50 -15.62 15.61
CA LEU A 113 -3.85 -14.36 15.28
C LEU A 113 -4.44 -13.71 14.02
N HIS A 114 -4.62 -14.48 12.94
CA HIS A 114 -5.26 -13.98 11.71
C HIS A 114 -6.70 -13.54 11.96
N LYS A 115 -7.49 -14.31 12.72
CA LYS A 115 -8.86 -13.92 13.08
C LYS A 115 -8.89 -12.64 13.90
N THR A 116 -7.95 -12.48 14.84
CA THR A 116 -7.81 -11.29 15.68
C THR A 116 -7.45 -10.07 14.84
N LEU A 117 -6.47 -10.19 13.93
CA LEU A 117 -6.10 -9.13 12.99
C LEU A 117 -7.28 -8.72 12.10
N ASP A 118 -7.94 -9.68 11.47
CA ASP A 118 -9.09 -9.45 10.59
C ASP A 118 -10.24 -8.75 11.33
N GLY A 119 -10.60 -9.27 12.51
CA GLY A 119 -11.64 -8.67 13.35
C GLY A 119 -11.28 -7.25 13.77
N ARG A 120 -10.01 -7.02 14.11
CA ARG A 120 -9.52 -5.70 14.49
C ARG A 120 -9.57 -4.70 13.35
N ILE A 121 -9.09 -5.10 12.16
CA ILE A 121 -9.14 -4.29 10.93
C ILE A 121 -10.59 -3.92 10.57
N LYS A 122 -11.51 -4.89 10.63
CA LYS A 122 -12.94 -4.65 10.38
C LYS A 122 -13.54 -3.67 11.37
N SER A 123 -13.26 -3.86 12.67
CA SER A 123 -13.73 -2.94 13.72
C SER A 123 -13.26 -1.50 13.49
N ILE A 124 -11.99 -1.30 13.10
CA ILE A 124 -11.45 0.03 12.78
C ILE A 124 -12.15 0.60 11.53
N ALA A 125 -12.34 -0.21 10.50
CA ALA A 125 -12.98 0.22 9.26
C ALA A 125 -14.44 0.63 9.50
N ASP A 126 -15.19 -0.10 10.32
CA ASP A 126 -16.60 0.19 10.61
C ASP A 126 -16.75 1.43 11.50
N GLN A 127 -15.87 1.62 12.49
CA GLN A 127 -15.77 2.89 13.23
C GLN A 127 -15.43 4.05 12.29
N GLY A 128 -14.53 3.84 11.32
CA GLY A 128 -14.17 4.82 10.31
C GLY A 128 -15.32 5.17 9.36
N LYS A 129 -16.17 4.21 8.96
CA LYS A 129 -17.36 4.45 8.14
C LYS A 129 -18.37 5.36 8.86
N ASN A 130 -18.55 5.16 10.16
CA ASN A 130 -19.41 6.03 10.99
C ASN A 130 -18.84 7.45 11.15
N ASN A 131 -17.55 7.64 10.88
CA ASN A 131 -16.81 8.90 11.02
C ASN A 131 -16.35 9.48 9.67
N ARG A 132 -16.87 9.00 8.53
CA ARG A 132 -16.54 9.56 7.21
C ARG A 132 -17.10 10.98 7.10
N LYS A 133 -16.28 11.97 7.47
CA LYS A 133 -16.35 13.26 6.80
C LYS A 133 -15.84 13.02 5.37
N GLN A 134 -16.70 13.25 4.40
CA GLN A 134 -16.28 13.44 3.02
C GLN A 134 -15.15 14.49 3.02
N SER A 135 -14.12 14.34 2.19
CA SER A 135 -13.15 15.41 2.02
C SER A 135 -13.92 16.68 1.68
N ASP A 136 -13.60 17.78 2.36
CA ASP A 136 -14.19 19.07 2.01
C ASP A 136 -13.86 19.33 0.53
N PRO A 137 -14.86 19.61 -0.32
CA PRO A 137 -14.60 19.95 -1.71
C PRO A 137 -13.68 21.17 -1.73
N LEU A 138 -12.71 21.19 -2.65
CA LEU A 138 -11.88 22.37 -2.84
C LEU A 138 -12.79 23.57 -3.12
N GLU A 139 -12.63 24.63 -2.33
CA GLU A 139 -13.37 25.86 -2.58
C GLU A 139 -12.84 26.53 -3.85
N ILE A 140 -13.69 27.30 -4.53
CA ILE A 140 -13.37 27.97 -5.79
C ILE A 140 -12.07 28.80 -5.68
N ASP A 141 -11.81 29.38 -4.51
CA ASP A 141 -10.62 30.20 -4.29
C ASP A 141 -9.35 29.36 -4.06
N GLU A 142 -9.45 28.16 -3.47
CA GLU A 142 -8.35 27.20 -3.41
C GLU A 142 -8.00 26.67 -4.80
N ILE A 143 -9.01 26.43 -5.65
CA ILE A 143 -8.83 26.06 -7.06
C ILE A 143 -8.11 27.18 -7.81
N LYS A 144 -8.55 28.45 -7.66
CA LYS A 144 -7.89 29.62 -8.26
C LYS A 144 -6.44 29.76 -7.79
N PHE A 145 -6.16 29.50 -6.51
CA PHE A 145 -4.82 29.59 -5.95
C PHE A 145 -3.88 28.52 -6.54
N ILE A 146 -4.34 27.27 -6.64
CA ILE A 146 -3.58 26.17 -7.24
C ILE A 146 -3.29 26.47 -8.73
N LEU A 147 -4.28 26.96 -9.48
CA LEU A 147 -4.13 27.28 -10.91
C LEU A 147 -3.18 28.45 -11.16
N ASN A 148 -3.13 29.43 -10.26
CA ASN A 148 -2.26 30.61 -10.38
C ASN A 148 -0.86 30.42 -9.76
N SER A 149 -0.58 29.25 -9.17
CA SER A 149 0.71 28.92 -8.57
C SER A 149 1.84 28.98 -9.61
N PRO A 150 3.05 29.44 -9.24
CA PRO A 150 4.18 29.52 -10.17
C PRO A 150 4.58 28.17 -10.80
N VAL A 151 4.18 27.04 -10.20
CA VAL A 151 4.48 25.68 -10.69
C VAL A 151 3.69 25.33 -11.96
N THR A 152 2.49 25.89 -12.15
CA THR A 152 1.68 25.68 -13.37
C THR A 152 2.08 26.62 -14.51
N LYS A 153 2.92 27.63 -14.22
CA LYS A 153 3.40 28.64 -15.17
C LYS A 153 4.74 28.25 -15.83
N THR A 154 5.07 26.95 -15.90
CA THR A 154 6.21 26.53 -16.71
C THR A 154 5.86 26.77 -18.18
N ASP A 155 6.47 27.80 -18.76
CA ASP A 155 6.56 28.10 -20.18
C ASP A 155 7.24 26.94 -20.93
N THR A 156 6.56 25.80 -21.02
CA THR A 156 6.83 24.82 -22.07
C THR A 156 6.14 25.35 -23.32
N SER A 157 6.91 26.09 -24.10
CA SER A 157 6.57 26.57 -25.42
C SER A 157 6.22 25.40 -26.34
N LYS A 158 4.94 24.98 -26.30
CA LYS A 158 4.20 24.26 -27.37
C LYS A 158 2.74 23.89 -27.05
N ALA A 159 2.14 24.32 -25.94
CA ALA A 159 0.70 24.21 -25.75
C ALA A 159 0.18 25.49 -25.09
N SER A 160 -0.32 26.43 -25.90
CA SER A 160 -1.07 27.57 -25.38
C SER A 160 -2.45 27.08 -24.94
N TRP A 161 -2.64 26.94 -23.63
CA TRP A 161 -3.96 26.72 -23.03
C TRP A 161 -4.67 28.07 -22.96
N ILE A 162 -5.64 28.32 -23.84
CA ILE A 162 -6.50 29.50 -23.72
C ILE A 162 -7.67 29.08 -22.83
N ILE A 163 -7.83 29.79 -21.71
CA ILE A 163 -8.94 29.63 -20.77
C ILE A 163 -9.74 30.93 -20.84
N GLU A 164 -11.00 30.86 -21.26
CA GLU A 164 -11.96 31.93 -21.02
C GLU A 164 -12.69 31.63 -19.70
N MET A 165 -12.78 32.63 -18.83
CA MET A 165 -13.49 32.57 -17.56
C MET A 165 -14.60 33.62 -17.57
N ASP A 166 -15.85 33.17 -17.47
CA ASP A 166 -16.98 34.00 -17.07
C ASP A 166 -17.52 33.48 -15.72
N ASP A 167 -18.25 34.34 -14.99
CA ASP A 167 -18.60 34.16 -13.56
C ASP A 167 -19.30 32.84 -13.18
N ASN A 168 -19.75 32.05 -14.16
CA ASN A 168 -20.45 30.78 -13.93
C ASN A 168 -19.93 29.58 -14.77
N GLU A 169 -18.91 29.72 -15.62
CA GLU A 169 -18.46 28.61 -16.48
C GLU A 169 -16.95 28.67 -16.78
N ILE A 170 -16.28 27.51 -16.71
CA ILE A 170 -14.87 27.36 -17.08
C ILE A 170 -14.80 26.56 -18.38
N LYS A 171 -14.30 27.19 -19.45
CA LYS A 171 -14.08 26.51 -20.73
C LYS A 171 -12.61 26.17 -20.90
N LEU A 172 -12.31 24.87 -20.96
CA LEU A 172 -10.96 24.33 -21.16
C LEU A 172 -10.87 23.65 -22.53
N GLU A 173 -10.13 24.25 -23.47
CA GLU A 173 -9.81 23.59 -24.73
C GLU A 173 -8.43 22.92 -24.67
N LEU A 174 -8.43 21.58 -24.70
CA LEU A 174 -7.22 20.78 -24.78
C LEU A 174 -6.85 20.57 -26.27
N PRO A 175 -5.70 21.07 -26.77
CA PRO A 175 -5.26 20.71 -28.10
C PRO A 175 -5.04 19.20 -28.21
N LYS A 176 -5.55 18.60 -29.28
CA LYS A 176 -5.35 17.17 -29.57
C LYS A 176 -3.85 16.89 -29.70
N GLU A 177 -3.34 16.06 -28.81
CA GLU A 177 -1.97 15.59 -28.85
C GLU A 177 -1.71 14.82 -30.15
N LYS A 178 -0.60 15.13 -30.84
CA LYS A 178 -0.04 14.24 -31.86
C LYS A 178 0.40 12.97 -31.15
N ASN A 179 -0.39 11.91 -31.30
CA ASN A 179 0.00 10.55 -30.98
C ASN A 179 1.18 10.13 -31.89
N HIS A 180 2.40 10.48 -31.48
CA HIS A 180 3.59 9.73 -31.84
C HIS A 180 3.47 8.37 -31.15
N ALA A 181 2.76 7.44 -31.81
CA ALA A 181 2.73 6.04 -31.47
C ALA A 181 4.16 5.46 -31.56
N GLY A 182 4.91 5.64 -30.48
CA GLY A 182 6.22 5.05 -30.23
C GLY A 182 6.18 4.28 -28.92
N GLY A 183 5.23 3.35 -28.81
CA GLY A 183 5.25 2.36 -27.75
C GLY A 183 6.50 1.47 -27.89
N ILE A 184 7.11 1.13 -26.75
CA ILE A 184 7.85 -0.11 -26.65
C ILE A 184 6.91 -1.23 -27.05
N LYS A 185 7.31 -1.97 -28.09
CA LYS A 185 6.57 -3.11 -28.64
C LYS A 185 6.61 -4.27 -27.65
N ASP A 186 5.45 -4.77 -27.29
CA ASP A 186 5.29 -6.13 -26.78
C ASP A 186 5.54 -7.10 -27.96
N PRO A 187 6.56 -7.97 -27.92
CA PRO A 187 6.96 -8.76 -29.09
C PRO A 187 6.02 -9.93 -29.44
N TYR A 188 4.87 -10.10 -28.76
CA TYR A 188 3.97 -11.26 -28.97
C TYR A 188 2.46 -10.96 -29.08
N ALA A 189 2.00 -9.72 -29.20
CA ALA A 189 0.58 -9.44 -29.39
C ALA A 189 0.16 -9.46 -30.87
N VAL A 190 -0.46 -10.58 -31.31
CA VAL A 190 -1.16 -10.69 -32.60
C VAL A 190 -2.46 -9.88 -32.52
N SER A 191 -2.64 -8.93 -33.45
CA SER A 191 -3.74 -7.97 -33.43
C SER A 191 -5.10 -8.62 -33.73
N GLY A 192 -5.98 -8.70 -32.72
CA GLY A 192 -7.41 -8.89 -32.91
C GLY A 192 -8.12 -7.54 -32.86
N THR A 193 -8.83 -7.18 -33.93
CA THR A 193 -9.64 -5.95 -34.00
C THR A 193 -10.94 -6.12 -33.23
N SER A 194 -11.22 -5.25 -32.25
CA SER A 194 -12.55 -5.11 -31.64
C SER A 194 -13.12 -3.72 -31.96
N PHE A 195 -14.16 -3.69 -32.78
CA PHE A 195 -15.02 -2.53 -33.02
C PHE A 195 -16.08 -2.44 -31.91
N ILE A 196 -16.33 -1.23 -31.40
CA ILE A 196 -17.52 -0.92 -30.58
C ILE A 196 -18.34 0.11 -31.38
N PRO A 197 -19.55 -0.23 -31.87
CA PRO A 197 -20.44 0.72 -32.54
C PRO A 197 -21.22 1.57 -31.52
N PRO A 198 -21.77 2.73 -31.95
CA PRO A 198 -22.31 3.75 -31.06
C PRO A 198 -23.69 3.40 -30.49
N ASP A 199 -23.95 3.98 -29.33
CA ASP A 199 -25.18 3.90 -28.53
C ASP A 199 -26.40 4.36 -29.33
N THR A 200 -27.40 3.50 -29.51
CA THR A 200 -28.75 3.88 -29.92
C THR A 200 -29.70 3.51 -28.81
N SER A 201 -30.33 4.55 -28.24
CA SER A 201 -31.47 4.48 -27.35
C SER A 201 -32.57 3.60 -27.96
N GLU A 202 -32.97 2.53 -27.28
CA GLU A 202 -34.33 2.03 -27.38
C GLU A 202 -34.70 1.21 -26.14
N SER A 203 -35.77 1.65 -25.50
CA SER A 203 -36.46 1.04 -24.37
C SER A 203 -37.03 -0.33 -24.73
N ILE A 204 -36.79 -1.37 -23.91
CA ILE A 204 -37.65 -2.56 -23.89
C ILE A 204 -37.84 -3.04 -22.44
N TYR A 205 -39.09 -2.92 -21.97
CA TYR A 205 -39.66 -3.65 -20.83
C TYR A 205 -39.70 -5.15 -21.11
N ILE A 206 -39.42 -6.00 -20.12
CA ILE A 206 -39.99 -7.36 -20.11
C ILE A 206 -40.33 -7.77 -18.66
N TYR A 207 -41.54 -8.32 -18.52
CA TYR A 207 -42.11 -9.02 -17.36
C TYR A 207 -41.35 -10.28 -16.98
#